data_AF-A0AB39BSK7-F1
#
_entry.id   AF-A0AB39BSK7-F1
#
_cell.length_a   1.000
_cell.length_b   1.000
_cell.length_c   1.000
_cell.angle_alpha   90.00
_cell.angle_beta   90.00
_cell.angle_gamma   90.00
#
_symmetry.space_group_name_H-M   'P 1'
#
loop_
_entity.id
_entity.type
_entity.pdbx_description
1 polymer ?
#
loop_
_entity_poly.entity_id
_entity_poly.type
_entity_poly.pdbx_seq_one_letter_code
_entity_poly.pdbx_strand_id
1 'polypeptide(L)'
;MAIGMLIGLAGGTVLGLLFADSFFEATILSMFIGALLGVLFGYPFSLVAVIDGFISGLMGGMMGTMLAVMVPLEHSLPLSQVMLLLLFGTLFIVYLALTSEIKNKVQKPFTLKPVWYFLLVCISFVCIHFMETPGSSPPNKEPHSNHHHAQKITDHLELV
;
A
#
# COMPACT_ATOMS: atom_id res chain seq x y z
N MET A 1 -14.84 5.95 -8.74
CA MET A 1 -14.07 6.56 -7.65
C MET A 1 -13.17 5.54 -6.93
N ALA A 2 -13.72 4.65 -6.10
CA ALA A 2 -12.95 3.82 -5.14
C ALA A 2 -11.74 3.07 -5.75
N ILE A 3 -11.90 2.44 -6.91
CA ILE A 3 -10.81 1.71 -7.59
C ILE A 3 -9.64 2.64 -7.93
N GLY A 4 -9.90 3.81 -8.51
CA GLY A 4 -8.87 4.78 -8.86
C GLY A 4 -8.14 5.30 -7.62
N MET A 5 -8.89 5.60 -6.56
CA MET A 5 -8.32 6.03 -5.28
C MET A 5 -7.37 5.00 -4.69
N LEU A 6 -7.80 3.74 -4.56
CA LEU A 6 -6.98 2.69 -3.96
C LEU A 6 -5.77 2.29 -4.80
N ILE A 7 -5.90 2.30 -6.13
CA ILE A 7 -4.75 2.06 -7.01
C ILE A 7 -3.73 3.20 -6.88
N GLY A 8 -4.19 4.46 -6.85
CA GLY A 8 -3.34 5.61 -6.58
C GLY A 8 -2.68 5.54 -5.21
N LEU A 9 -3.44 5.17 -4.17
CA LEU A 9 -2.95 5.06 -2.80
C LEU A 9 -1.90 3.96 -2.65
N ALA A 10 -2.19 2.75 -3.13
CA ALA A 10 -1.26 1.63 -3.07
C ALA A 10 -0.01 1.88 -3.93
N GLY A 11 -0.19 2.35 -5.16
CA GLY A 11 0.92 2.70 -6.05
C GLY A 11 1.78 3.83 -5.51
N GLY A 12 1.17 4.90 -4.99
CA GLY A 12 1.86 6.04 -4.40
C GLY A 12 2.59 5.70 -3.10
N THR A 13 2.07 4.76 -2.32
CA THR A 13 2.75 4.20 -1.15
C THR A 13 4.02 3.45 -1.55
N VAL A 14 3.93 2.56 -2.54
CA VAL A 14 5.08 1.76 -3.02
C VAL A 14 6.16 2.67 -3.62
N LEU A 15 5.77 3.66 -4.43
CA LEU A 15 6.69 4.63 -5.01
C LEU A 15 7.31 5.55 -3.96
N GLY A 16 6.53 5.97 -2.95
CA GLY A 16 7.03 6.79 -1.85
C GLY A 16 8.06 6.07 -0.98
N LEU A 17 7.94 4.74 -0.86
CA LEU A 17 8.94 3.92 -0.16
C LEU A 17 10.23 3.75 -0.99
N LEU A 18 10.11 3.61 -2.31
CA LEU A 18 11.26 3.47 -3.22
C LEU A 18 12.09 4.76 -3.34
N PHE A 19 11.43 5.93 -3.25
CA PHE A 19 12.04 7.24 -3.44
C PHE A 19 11.92 8.11 -2.18
N ALA A 20 12.19 7.54 -1.01
CA ALA A 20 12.08 8.24 0.28
C ALA A 20 13.01 9.48 0.37
N ASP A 21 14.15 9.45 -0.33
CA ASP A 21 15.12 10.56 -0.36
C ASP A 21 14.62 11.80 -1.13
N SER A 22 13.62 11.65 -2.01
CA SER A 22 13.12 12.71 -2.90
C SER A 22 11.59 12.72 -2.96
N PHE A 23 10.97 13.18 -1.87
CA PHE A 23 9.50 13.25 -1.70
C PHE A 23 8.77 13.94 -2.88
N PHE A 24 9.35 15.01 -3.42
CA PHE A 24 8.74 15.75 -4.52
C PHE A 24 8.65 14.93 -5.80
N GLU A 25 9.76 14.27 -6.19
CA GLU A 25 9.79 13.42 -7.39
C GLU A 25 8.87 12.21 -7.24
N ALA A 26 8.87 11.59 -6.05
CA ALA A 26 7.99 10.47 -5.73
C ALA A 26 6.51 10.85 -5.88
N THR A 27 6.13 12.06 -5.45
CA THR A 27 4.74 12.54 -5.49
C THR A 27 4.27 12.84 -6.91
N ILE A 28 5.11 13.46 -7.75
CA ILE A 28 4.76 13.73 -9.14
C ILE A 28 4.62 12.41 -9.91
N LEU A 29 5.55 11.48 -9.70
CA LEU A 29 5.52 10.18 -10.36
C LEU A 29 4.31 9.35 -9.91
N SER A 30 3.99 9.36 -8.60
CA SER A 30 2.83 8.66 -8.06
C SER A 30 1.50 9.22 -8.55
N MET A 31 1.37 10.55 -8.63
CA MET A 31 0.21 11.20 -9.24
C MET A 31 0.03 10.75 -10.68
N PHE A 32 1.10 10.80 -11.48
CA PHE A 32 1.01 10.47 -12.90
C PHE A 32 0.61 9.01 -13.13
N ILE A 33 1.21 8.09 -12.37
CA ILE A 33 0.90 6.66 -12.43
C ILE A 33 -0.52 6.38 -11.92
N GLY A 34 -0.92 6.98 -10.79
CA GLY A 34 -2.26 6.86 -10.23
C GLY A 34 -3.35 7.38 -11.17
N ALA A 35 -3.08 8.50 -11.85
CA ALA A 35 -3.95 9.06 -12.87
C ALA A 35 -4.10 8.15 -14.09
N LEU A 36 -2.99 7.66 -14.64
CA LEU A 36 -2.97 6.76 -15.80
C LEU A 36 -3.73 5.47 -15.52
N LEU A 37 -3.46 4.85 -14.36
CA LEU A 37 -4.17 3.64 -13.95
C LEU A 37 -5.65 3.94 -13.71
N GLY A 38 -6.00 5.04 -13.05
CA GLY A 38 -7.39 5.48 -12.85
C GLY A 38 -8.17 5.62 -14.16
N VAL A 39 -7.53 6.17 -15.19
CA VAL A 39 -8.10 6.28 -16.56
C VAL A 39 -8.24 4.91 -17.21
N LEU A 40 -7.20 4.06 -17.12
CA LEU A 40 -7.20 2.74 -17.76
C LEU A 40 -8.31 1.83 -17.20
N PHE A 41 -8.53 1.86 -15.88
CA PHE A 41 -9.61 1.13 -15.22
C PHE A 41 -10.99 1.77 -15.41
N GLY A 42 -11.06 3.08 -15.65
CA GLY A 42 -12.32 3.80 -15.94
C GLY A 42 -12.79 3.68 -17.40
N TYR A 43 -11.88 3.45 -18.34
CA TYR A 43 -12.14 3.38 -19.79
C TYR A 43 -13.30 2.46 -20.20
N PRO A 44 -13.46 1.23 -19.65
CA PRO A 44 -14.52 0.33 -20.10
C PRO A 44 -15.94 0.68 -19.61
N PHE A 45 -16.11 1.64 -18.70
CA PHE A 45 -17.42 1.94 -18.11
C PHE A 45 -18.11 3.17 -18.72
N SER A 46 -17.48 4.34 -18.64
CA SER A 46 -18.03 5.61 -19.13
C SER A 46 -17.01 6.74 -19.02
N LEU A 47 -17.17 7.81 -19.81
CA LEU A 47 -16.34 9.01 -19.73
C LEU A 47 -16.42 9.67 -18.34
N VAL A 48 -17.58 9.62 -17.69
CA VAL A 48 -17.75 10.10 -16.30
C VAL A 48 -16.91 9.27 -15.33
N ALA A 49 -16.85 7.95 -15.53
CA ALA A 49 -16.04 7.04 -14.71
C ALA A 49 -14.54 7.25 -14.93
N VAL A 50 -14.13 7.64 -16.14
CA VAL A 50 -12.74 7.99 -16.46
C VAL A 50 -12.32 9.26 -15.70
N ILE A 51 -13.12 10.33 -15.74
CA ILE A 51 -12.81 11.58 -15.04
C ILE A 51 -12.75 11.35 -13.53
N ASP A 52 -13.73 10.63 -12.99
CA ASP A 52 -13.78 10.30 -11.57
C ASP A 52 -12.60 9.40 -11.16
N GLY A 53 -12.20 8.45 -12.00
CA GLY A 53 -11.00 7.62 -11.81
C GLY A 53 -9.70 8.44 -11.86
N PHE A 54 -9.58 9.38 -12.80
CA PHE A 54 -8.41 10.24 -12.96
C PHE A 54 -8.19 11.14 -11.74
N ILE A 55 -9.22 11.91 -11.34
CA ILE A 55 -9.14 12.84 -10.20
C ILE A 55 -8.90 12.07 -8.91
N SER A 56 -9.63 10.96 -8.72
CA SER A 56 -9.48 10.09 -7.56
C SER A 56 -8.09 9.44 -7.50
N GLY A 57 -7.51 9.06 -8.64
CA GLY A 57 -6.17 8.48 -8.74
C GLY A 57 -5.06 9.48 -8.42
N LEU A 58 -5.18 10.72 -8.91
CA LEU A 58 -4.27 11.82 -8.55
C LEU A 58 -4.27 12.08 -7.04
N MET A 59 -5.45 12.19 -6.45
CA MET A 59 -5.60 12.43 -5.01
C MET A 59 -5.06 11.26 -4.19
N GLY A 60 -5.35 10.02 -4.61
CA GLY A 60 -4.82 8.81 -3.97
C GLY A 60 -3.30 8.72 -4.04
N GLY A 61 -2.70 9.05 -5.19
CA GLY A 61 -1.26 9.06 -5.39
C GLY A 61 -0.53 10.00 -4.44
N MET A 62 -1.00 11.24 -4.33
CA MET A 62 -0.46 12.23 -3.40
C MET A 62 -0.51 11.75 -1.95
N MET A 63 -1.68 11.26 -1.53
CA MET A 63 -1.88 10.81 -0.15
C MET A 63 -1.09 9.54 0.17
N GLY A 64 -0.94 8.62 -0.79
CA GLY A 64 -0.14 7.40 -0.64
C GLY A 64 1.34 7.68 -0.44
N THR A 65 1.91 8.60 -1.23
CA THR A 65 3.33 8.99 -1.06
C THR A 65 3.57 9.68 0.29
N MET A 66 2.62 10.52 0.74
CA MET A 66 2.70 11.14 2.06
C MET A 66 2.65 10.11 3.19
N LEU A 67 1.80 9.08 3.07
CA LEU A 67 1.76 7.96 4.02
C LEU A 67 3.08 7.20 4.07
N ALA A 68 3.71 6.94 2.92
CA ALA A 68 4.97 6.21 2.87
C ALA A 68 6.13 6.95 3.56
N VAL A 69 6.21 8.28 3.43
CA VAL A 69 7.29 9.07 4.04
C VAL A 69 7.07 9.33 5.53
N MET A 70 5.82 9.38 5.98
CA MET A 70 5.48 9.59 7.39
C MET A 70 5.66 8.34 8.27
N VAL A 71 5.75 7.15 7.69
CA VAL A 71 5.84 5.89 8.44
C VAL A 71 7.30 5.44 8.59
N PRO A 72 7.73 5.04 9.80
CA PRO A 72 9.08 4.53 10.02
C PRO A 72 9.40 3.34 9.11
N LEU A 73 10.64 3.25 8.62
CA LEU A 73 11.12 2.19 7.74
C LEU A 73 10.88 0.77 8.32
N GLU A 74 10.93 0.62 9.63
CA GLU A 74 10.64 -0.62 10.37
C GLU A 74 9.20 -1.13 10.16
N HIS A 75 8.26 -0.23 9.83
CA HIS A 75 6.85 -0.53 9.59
C HIS A 75 6.41 -0.28 8.14
N SER A 76 7.35 -0.03 7.24
CA SER A 76 7.07 0.22 5.82
C SER A 76 6.50 -1.01 5.10
N LEU A 77 7.06 -2.19 5.37
CA LEU A 77 6.58 -3.48 4.83
C LEU A 77 5.13 -3.79 5.26
N PRO A 78 4.78 -3.82 6.56
CA PRO A 78 3.41 -4.09 6.98
C PRO A 78 2.42 -3.03 6.47
N LEU A 79 2.84 -1.78 6.30
CA LEU A 79 1.98 -0.76 5.68
C LEU A 79 1.66 -1.12 4.23
N SER A 80 2.66 -1.48 3.42
CA SER A 80 2.46 -1.89 2.03
C SER A 80 1.52 -3.11 1.91
N GLN A 81 1.64 -4.06 2.85
CA GLN A 81 0.77 -5.24 2.95
C GLN A 81 -0.68 -4.84 3.20
N VAL A 82 -0.93 -3.95 4.17
CA VAL A 82 -2.29 -3.46 4.47
C VAL A 82 -2.87 -2.71 3.28
N MET A 83 -2.11 -1.84 2.61
CA MET A 83 -2.59 -1.10 1.44
C MET A 83 -2.97 -2.04 0.29
N LEU A 84 -2.18 -3.10 0.08
CA LEU A 84 -2.45 -4.09 -0.95
C LEU A 84 -3.66 -4.97 -0.60
N LEU A 85 -3.81 -5.34 0.67
CA LEU A 85 -5.00 -6.02 1.18
C LEU A 85 -6.25 -5.17 0.96
N LEU A 86 -6.19 -3.87 1.24
CA LEU A 86 -7.31 -2.95 1.01
C LEU A 86 -7.66 -2.82 -0.48
N LEU A 87 -6.65 -2.74 -1.35
CA LEU A 87 -6.84 -2.69 -2.80
C LEU A 87 -7.59 -3.94 -3.29
N PHE A 88 -7.11 -5.12 -2.91
CA PHE A 88 -7.73 -6.38 -3.29
C PHE A 88 -9.09 -6.62 -2.64
N GLY A 89 -9.24 -6.27 -1.35
CA GLY A 89 -10.51 -6.34 -0.64
C GLY A 89 -11.58 -5.47 -1.30
N THR A 90 -11.22 -4.27 -1.73
CA THR A 90 -12.14 -3.39 -2.45
C THR A 90 -12.47 -3.92 -3.84
N LEU A 91 -11.49 -4.43 -4.60
CA LEU A 91 -11.76 -5.09 -5.88
C LEU A 91 -12.71 -6.28 -5.71
N PHE A 92 -12.53 -7.07 -4.65
CA PHE A 92 -13.39 -8.20 -4.32
C PHE A 92 -14.83 -7.76 -3.97
N ILE A 93 -14.99 -6.70 -3.16
CA ILE A 93 -16.30 -6.14 -2.83
C ILE A 93 -16.99 -5.60 -4.08
N VAL A 94 -16.29 -4.84 -4.92
CA VAL A 94 -16.84 -4.32 -6.18
C VAL A 94 -17.26 -5.48 -7.10
N TYR A 95 -16.46 -6.55 -7.15
CA TYR A 95 -16.80 -7.75 -7.90
C TYR A 95 -18.07 -8.45 -7.38
N LEU A 96 -18.19 -8.61 -6.06
CA LEU A 96 -19.38 -9.19 -5.44
C LEU A 96 -20.63 -8.34 -5.72
N ALA A 97 -20.53 -7.02 -5.59
CA ALA A 97 -21.61 -6.08 -5.88
C ALA A 97 -22.04 -6.14 -7.37
N LEU A 98 -21.07 -6.21 -8.29
CA LEU A 98 -21.36 -6.36 -9.72
C LEU A 98 -22.04 -7.71 -10.01
N THR A 99 -21.60 -8.78 -9.34
CA THR A 99 -22.19 -10.12 -9.48
C THR A 99 -23.60 -10.17 -8.90
N SER A 100 -23.88 -9.49 -7.78
CA SER A 100 -25.23 -9.45 -7.19
C SER A 100 -26.23 -8.73 -8.10
N GLU A 101 -25.81 -7.63 -8.73
CA GLU A 101 -26.63 -6.89 -9.71
C GLU A 101 -26.94 -7.75 -10.95
N ILE A 102 -25.94 -8.47 -11.48
CA ILE A 102 -26.11 -9.33 -12.66
C ILE A 102 -26.97 -10.56 -12.34
N LYS A 103 -26.76 -11.20 -11.18
CA LYS A 103 -27.52 -12.40 -10.75
C LYS A 103 -29.00 -12.10 -10.58
N ASN A 104 -29.36 -10.86 -10.24
CA ASN A 104 -30.75 -10.42 -10.14
C ASN A 104 -31.43 -10.26 -11.52
N LYS A 105 -30.66 -10.16 -12.63
CA LYS A 105 -31.18 -9.98 -13.99
C LYS A 105 -31.08 -11.21 -14.89
N VAL A 106 -30.13 -12.13 -14.72
CA VAL A 106 -29.99 -13.27 -15.64
C VAL A 106 -29.50 -14.53 -14.93
N GLN A 107 -30.37 -15.55 -14.90
CA GLN A 107 -30.05 -16.91 -14.47
C GLN A 107 -29.18 -17.61 -15.53
N LYS A 108 -27.85 -17.50 -15.45
CA LYS A 108 -26.95 -18.51 -16.03
C LYS A 108 -25.59 -18.50 -15.31
N PRO A 109 -25.13 -19.64 -14.77
CA PRO A 109 -23.89 -19.71 -14.02
C PRO A 109 -22.73 -20.03 -14.97
N PHE A 110 -21.91 -19.04 -15.33
CA PHE A 110 -20.55 -19.29 -15.83
C PHE A 110 -19.77 -17.98 -15.75
N THR A 111 -18.60 -17.89 -15.12
CA THR A 111 -17.36 -18.55 -15.53
C THR A 111 -16.32 -18.26 -14.45
N LEU A 112 -15.39 -19.20 -14.22
CA LEU A 112 -14.24 -19.20 -13.29
C LEU A 112 -13.30 -17.97 -13.24
N LYS A 113 -13.63 -16.84 -13.86
CA LYS A 113 -12.89 -15.57 -13.77
C LYS A 113 -12.70 -15.03 -12.33
N PRO A 114 -13.60 -15.22 -11.33
CA PRO A 114 -13.33 -14.76 -9.96
C PRO A 114 -12.18 -15.51 -9.29
N VAL A 115 -11.96 -16.78 -9.65
CA VAL A 115 -10.86 -17.58 -9.09
C VAL A 115 -9.53 -16.96 -9.49
N TRP A 116 -9.40 -16.33 -10.66
CA TRP A 116 -8.18 -15.65 -11.06
C TRP A 116 -7.88 -14.42 -10.20
N TYR A 117 -8.89 -13.59 -9.89
CA TYR A 117 -8.70 -12.45 -9.00
C TYR A 117 -8.37 -12.89 -7.58
N PHE A 118 -9.09 -13.87 -7.04
CA PHE A 118 -8.82 -14.46 -5.73
C PHE A 118 -7.41 -15.09 -5.66
N LEU A 119 -7.03 -15.81 -6.71
CA LEU A 119 -5.70 -16.41 -6.86
C LEU A 119 -4.62 -15.33 -6.96
N LEU A 120 -4.88 -14.18 -7.60
CA LEU A 120 -3.97 -13.05 -7.66
C LEU A 120 -3.80 -12.38 -6.28
N VAL A 121 -4.86 -12.26 -5.48
CA VAL A 121 -4.77 -11.82 -4.06
C VAL A 121 -3.91 -12.79 -3.25
N CYS A 122 -4.20 -14.10 -3.36
CA CYS A 122 -3.43 -15.13 -2.67
C CYS A 122 -1.96 -15.17 -3.10
N ILE A 123 -1.67 -15.05 -4.41
CA ILE A 123 -0.31 -15.01 -4.93
C ILE A 123 0.41 -13.76 -4.47
N SER A 124 -0.25 -12.60 -4.45
CA SER A 124 0.32 -11.38 -3.91
C SER A 124 0.70 -11.54 -2.45
N PHE A 125 -0.19 -12.13 -1.64
CA PHE A 125 0.05 -12.38 -0.23
C PHE A 125 1.21 -13.37 -0.01
N VAL A 126 1.25 -14.46 -0.79
CA VAL A 126 2.31 -15.47 -0.76
C VAL A 126 3.64 -14.91 -1.25
N CYS A 127 3.65 -14.08 -2.30
CA CYS A 127 4.86 -13.49 -2.87
C CYS A 127 5.51 -12.51 -1.90
N ILE A 128 4.70 -11.76 -1.14
CA ILE A 128 5.22 -10.87 -0.08
C ILE A 128 5.73 -11.68 1.12
N HIS A 129 4.99 -12.69 1.57
CA HIS A 129 5.45 -13.58 2.66
C HIS A 129 6.73 -14.37 2.27
N PHE A 130 6.88 -14.71 0.99
CA PHE A 130 8.07 -15.37 0.48
C PHE A 130 9.26 -14.40 0.37
N MET A 131 9.03 -13.15 -0.03
CA MET A 131 10.06 -12.10 0.05
C MET A 131 10.48 -11.78 1.50
N GLU A 132 9.62 -12.03 2.49
CA GLU A 132 9.93 -11.89 3.92
C GLU A 132 10.77 -13.08 4.46
N THR A 133 10.96 -14.15 3.67
CA THR A 133 11.76 -15.33 4.05
C THR A 133 12.84 -15.63 3.00
N PRO A 134 13.93 -14.83 2.97
CA PRO A 134 15.18 -15.34 3.57
C PRO A 134 16.00 -14.21 4.21
N GLY A 135 15.98 -14.10 5.55
CA GLY A 135 16.84 -13.12 6.23
C GLY A 135 16.63 -12.88 7.72
N SER A 136 15.65 -13.50 8.38
CA SER A 136 15.57 -13.46 9.85
C SER A 136 16.58 -14.42 10.48
N SER A 137 17.87 -14.13 10.34
CA SER A 137 18.88 -14.66 11.26
C SER A 137 18.59 -14.07 12.65
N PRO A 138 18.37 -14.89 13.69
CA PRO A 138 18.19 -14.37 15.04
C PRO A 138 19.57 -14.02 15.60
N PRO A 139 19.83 -12.82 16.17
CA PRO A 139 20.91 -12.69 17.11
C PRO A 139 20.40 -13.24 18.44
N ASN A 140 20.77 -14.49 18.67
CA ASN A 140 21.28 -15.03 19.93
C ASN A 140 20.84 -14.32 21.22
N LYS A 141 20.09 -15.05 22.06
CA LYS A 141 20.05 -14.78 23.49
C LYS A 141 21.45 -15.04 24.05
N GLU A 142 22.10 -14.05 24.66
CA GLU A 142 22.94 -14.29 25.83
C GLU A 142 22.83 -13.15 26.86
N PRO A 143 23.03 -13.46 28.16
CA PRO A 143 22.51 -12.68 29.28
C PRO A 143 23.57 -11.81 29.97
N HIS A 144 23.09 -10.82 30.75
CA HIS A 144 23.82 -10.03 31.77
C HIS A 144 24.91 -9.05 31.29
N SER A 145 24.78 -7.77 31.69
CA SER A 145 25.51 -7.25 32.86
C SER A 145 25.18 -5.77 33.11
N ASN A 146 25.01 -5.43 34.38
CA ASN A 146 24.87 -4.08 34.91
C ASN A 146 26.18 -3.26 34.77
N HIS A 147 26.03 -1.95 34.91
CA HIS A 147 27.00 -0.93 35.35
C HIS A 147 27.62 0.01 34.32
N HIS A 148 27.71 1.27 34.77
CA HIS A 148 28.45 2.43 34.26
C HIS A 148 27.75 3.32 33.23
N HIS A 149 26.86 4.20 33.70
CA HIS A 149 26.94 5.65 33.42
C HIS A 149 26.08 6.43 34.43
N ALA A 150 26.44 6.33 35.71
CA ALA A 150 26.03 7.24 36.77
C ALA A 150 27.28 7.93 37.32
N GLN A 151 28.04 8.62 36.47
CA GLN A 151 29.21 9.40 36.89
C GLN A 151 29.65 10.39 35.81
N LYS A 152 28.86 11.47 35.58
CA LYS A 152 29.38 12.76 35.07
C LYS A 152 28.37 13.91 35.16
N ILE A 153 27.78 14.12 36.36
CA ILE A 153 26.98 15.34 36.65
C ILE A 153 27.71 16.26 37.65
N THR A 154 28.94 15.94 38.03
CA THR A 154 29.72 16.70 39.03
C THR A 154 30.73 17.70 38.43
N ASP A 155 30.66 18.03 37.14
CA ASP A 155 31.56 18.99 36.47
C ASP A 155 30.88 20.30 36.01
N HIS A 156 29.57 20.47 36.25
CA HIS A 156 28.83 21.67 35.83
C HIS A 156 28.37 22.57 37.00
N LEU A 157 29.00 22.44 38.17
CA LEU A 157 28.71 23.26 39.35
C LEU A 157 29.95 24.00 39.90
N GLU A 158 30.86 24.45 39.02
CA GLU A 158 31.99 25.33 39.40
C GLU A 158 32.35 26.41 38.36
N LEU A 159 31.45 26.77 37.43
CA LEU A 159 31.65 27.93 36.57
C LEU A 159 30.31 28.61 36.23
N VAL A 160 29.75 29.36 37.19
CA VAL A 160 29.11 30.70 37.08
C VAL A 160 28.88 31.22 38.50
#